data_AF-A0A6P0UBX5-F1
#
_entry.id   AF-A0A6P0UBX5-F1
#
_cell.length_a   1.000
_cell.length_b   1.000
_cell.length_c   1.000
_cell.angle_alpha   90.00
_cell.angle_beta   90.00
_cell.angle_gamma   90.00
#
_symmetry.space_group_name_H-M   'P 1'
#
loop_
_entity.id
_entity.type
_entity.pdbx_description
1 polymer ?
#
loop_
_entity_poly.entity_id
_entity_poly.type
_entity_poly.pdbx_seq_one_letter_code
_entity_poly.pdbx_strand_id
1 'polypeptide(L)' 'MKSFKTKLKVNHQQKTILAKQAGVACHAYNWGLATCIKEYEETKKRPNAITLHKRLVAEVKSINPWYYEVSNCASQ' A
#
# COMPACT_ATOMS: atom_id res chain seq x y z
N MET A 1 -14.60 29.46 -6.37
CA MET A 1 -14.37 28.43 -5.33
C MET A 1 -13.16 28.86 -4.50
N LYS A 2 -13.32 29.16 -3.19
CA LYS A 2 -12.20 29.56 -2.33
C LYS A 2 -11.45 28.29 -1.87
N SER A 3 -10.15 28.22 -2.13
CA SER A 3 -9.29 27.14 -1.63
C SER A 3 -8.77 27.50 -0.25
N PHE A 4 -8.98 26.62 0.74
CA PHE A 4 -8.42 26.76 2.08
C PHE A 4 -7.23 25.82 2.23
N LYS A 5 -6.07 26.35 2.59
CA LYS A 5 -4.89 25.55 2.90
C LYS A 5 -4.96 25.12 4.37
N THR A 6 -5.26 23.85 4.61
CA THR A 6 -5.33 23.26 5.96
C THR A 6 -4.11 22.36 6.21
N LYS A 7 -3.67 22.31 7.47
CA LYS A 7 -2.61 21.39 7.93
C LYS A 7 -3.14 20.60 9.11
N LEU A 8 -2.92 19.29 9.10
CA LEU A 8 -3.19 18.44 10.26
C LEU A 8 -2.20 18.75 11.40
N LYS A 9 -2.72 19.08 12.58
CA LYS A 9 -1.93 19.17 13.81
C LYS A 9 -2.03 17.83 14.53
N VAL A 10 -0.98 17.02 14.41
CA VAL A 10 -0.92 15.67 14.97
C VAL A 10 0.05 15.60 16.14
N ASN A 11 -0.25 14.73 17.12
CA ASN A 11 0.67 14.41 18.20
C ASN A 11 1.72 13.37 17.76
N HIS A 12 2.64 13.02 18.67
CA HIS A 12 3.71 12.06 18.37
C HIS A 12 3.17 10.69 17.93
N GLN A 13 2.18 10.15 18.63
CA GLN A 13 1.59 8.84 18.33
C GLN A 13 0.91 8.82 16.95
N GLN A 14 0.11 9.85 16.65
CA GLN A 14 -0.55 10.01 15.36
C GLN A 14 0.46 10.15 14.22
N LYS A 15 1.55 10.91 14.42
CA LYS A 15 2.62 11.03 13.43
C LYS A 15 3.26 9.67 13.12
N THR A 16 3.52 8.86 14.15
CA THR A 16 4.04 7.50 13.97
C THR A 16 3.08 6.61 13.18
N ILE A 17 1.78 6.61 13.53
CA ILE A 17 0.77 5.80 12.83
C ILE A 17 0.65 6.22 11.36
N LEU A 18 0.64 7.53 11.08
CA LEU A 18 0.59 8.05 9.72
C LEU A 18 1.83 7.64 8.90
N ALA A 19 3.02 7.68 9.50
CA ALA A 19 4.24 7.25 8.83
C ALA A 19 4.21 5.74 8.53
N LYS A 20 3.75 4.90 9.47
CA LYS A 20 3.58 3.47 9.23
C LYS A 20 2.58 3.19 8.11
N GLN A 21 1.43 3.87 8.12
CA GLN A 21 0.42 3.79 7.06
C GLN A 21 0.99 4.13 5.69
N ALA A 22 1.69 5.27 5.58
CA ALA A 22 2.33 5.68 4.35
C ALA A 22 3.39 4.67 3.88
N GLY A 23 4.19 4.13 4.81
CA GLY A 23 5.18 3.09 4.51
C GLY A 23 4.56 1.84 3.93
N VAL A 24 3.46 1.34 4.53
CA VAL A 24 2.76 0.15 4.04
C VAL A 24 2.14 0.39 2.67
N ALA A 25 1.52 1.56 2.45
CA ALA A 25 0.95 1.92 1.15
C ALA A 25 2.02 2.01 0.06
N CYS A 26 3.15 2.66 0.34
CA CYS A 26 4.26 2.73 -0.61
C CYS A 26 4.82 1.34 -0.93
N HIS A 27 4.98 0.48 0.07
CA HIS A 27 5.48 -0.88 -0.15
C HIS A 27 4.52 -1.73 -0.98
N ALA A 28 3.22 -1.72 -0.65
CA ALA A 28 2.20 -2.43 -1.40
C ALA A 28 2.13 -1.97 -2.88
N TYR A 29 2.22 -0.66 -3.11
CA TYR A 29 2.28 -0.10 -4.47
C TYR A 29 3.51 -0.58 -5.24
N ASN A 30 4.69 -0.48 -4.65
CA ASN A 30 5.94 -0.89 -5.29
C ASN A 30 5.94 -2.38 -5.63
N TRP A 31 5.45 -3.22 -4.71
CA TRP A 31 5.31 -4.65 -4.97
C TRP A 31 4.32 -4.94 -6.10
N GLY A 32 3.16 -4.27 -6.10
CA GLY A 32 2.14 -4.42 -7.15
C GLY A 32 2.66 -3.99 -8.52
N LEU A 33 3.40 -2.87 -8.57
CA LEU A 33 4.03 -2.36 -9.79
C LEU A 33 5.08 -3.33 -10.33
N ALA A 34 5.98 -3.84 -9.47
CA ALA A 34 6.98 -4.82 -9.85
C ALA A 34 6.33 -6.11 -10.40
N THR A 35 5.26 -6.57 -9.75
CA THR A 35 4.49 -7.74 -10.19
C THR A 35 3.83 -7.50 -11.55
N CYS A 36 3.23 -6.32 -11.76
CA CYS A 36 2.65 -5.96 -13.05
C CYS A 36 3.68 -5.92 -14.17
N ILE A 37 4.87 -5.37 -13.91
CA ILE A 37 5.94 -5.28 -14.90
C ILE A 37 6.39 -6.68 -15.30
N LYS A 38 6.71 -7.53 -14.31
CA LYS A 38 7.16 -8.90 -14.54
C LYS A 38 6.14 -9.72 -15.34
N GLU A 39 4.87 -9.72 -14.93
CA GLU A 39 3.83 -10.48 -15.65
C GLU A 39 3.58 -9.95 -17.06
N TYR A 40 3.68 -8.63 -17.24
CA TYR A 40 3.50 -8.04 -18.56
C TYR A 40 4.66 -8.40 -19.50
N GLU A 41 5.89 -8.48 -18.99
CA GLU A 41 7.04 -8.92 -19.79
C GLU A 41 6.86 -10.35 -20.29
N GLU A 42 6.42 -11.25 -19.40
CA GLU A 42 6.23 -12.69 -19.66
C GLU A 42 4.97 -13.01 -20.50
N THR A 43 3.84 -12.39 -20.19
CA THR A 43 2.52 -12.79 -20.72
C THR A 43 1.86 -11.74 -21.63
N LYS A 44 2.41 -10.52 -21.71
CA LYS A 44 1.80 -9.33 -22.32
C LYS A 44 0.46 -8.93 -21.72
N LYS A 45 0.12 -9.44 -20.53
CA LYS A 45 -1.10 -9.11 -19.79
C LYS A 45 -0.74 -8.53 -18.42
N ARG A 46 -1.59 -7.65 -17.93
CA ARG A 46 -1.49 -7.12 -16.55
C ARG A 46 -2.55 -7.76 -15.67
N PRO A 47 -2.21 -8.15 -14.44
CA PRO A 47 -3.18 -8.63 -13.48
C PRO A 47 -4.12 -7.50 -13.08
N ASN A 48 -5.38 -7.84 -12.76
CA ASN A 48 -6.32 -6.87 -12.24
C ASN A 48 -6.02 -6.55 -10.75
N ALA A 49 -6.58 -5.45 -10.26
CA ALA A 49 -6.36 -4.98 -8.89
C ALA A 49 -6.78 -6.02 -7.83
N ILE A 50 -7.86 -6.76 -8.06
CA ILE A 50 -8.36 -7.79 -7.14
C ILE A 50 -7.37 -8.95 -7.02
N THR A 51 -6.83 -9.41 -8.16
CA THR A 51 -5.81 -10.47 -8.22
C THR A 51 -4.54 -10.03 -7.50
N LEU A 52 -4.07 -8.81 -7.75
CA LEU A 52 -2.91 -8.24 -7.06
C LEU A 52 -3.14 -8.17 -5.55
N HIS A 53 -4.30 -7.71 -5.10
CA HIS A 53 -4.60 -7.61 -3.68
C HIS A 53 -4.62 -8.99 -3.00
N LYS A 54 -5.27 -10.00 -3.61
CA LYS A 54 -5.27 -11.37 -3.07
C LYS A 54 -3.85 -11.93 -2.94
N ARG A 55 -3.02 -11.72 -3.94
CA ARG A 55 -1.62 -12.16 -3.93
C ARG A 55 -0.78 -11.40 -2.93
N LEU A 56 -0.94 -10.09 -2.82
CA LEU A 56 -0.27 -9.29 -1.79
C LEU A 56 -0.58 -9.83 -0.39
N VAL A 57 -1.85 -10.16 -0.12
CA VAL A 57 -2.27 -10.74 1.17
C VAL A 57 -1.61 -12.10 1.42
N ALA A 58 -1.55 -12.96 0.40
CA ALA A 58 -1.00 -14.31 0.54
C ALA A 58 0.54 -14.34 0.61
N GLU A 59 1.22 -13.55 -0.20
CA GLU A 59 2.67 -13.63 -0.42
C GLU A 59 3.46 -12.63 0.43
N VAL A 60 2.93 -11.41 0.62
CA VAL A 60 3.66 -10.31 1.25
C VAL A 60 3.17 -10.05 2.67
N LYS A 61 1.85 -9.89 2.84
CA LYS A 61 1.26 -9.54 4.13
C LYS A 61 1.48 -10.63 5.18
N SER A 62 1.43 -11.90 4.77
CA SER A 62 1.63 -13.07 5.63
C SER A 62 3.02 -13.14 6.27
N ILE A 63 4.06 -12.70 5.55
CA ILE A 63 5.47 -12.76 6.00
C ILE A 63 5.96 -11.43 6.59
N ASN A 64 5.17 -10.36 6.51
CA ASN A 64 5.54 -9.02 6.98
C ASN A 64 4.61 -8.57 8.12
N PRO A 65 4.94 -8.88 9.40
CA PRO A 65 4.07 -8.60 10.55
C PRO A 65 3.64 -7.13 10.67
N TRP A 66 4.48 -6.20 10.22
CA TRP A 66 4.23 -4.76 10.26
C TRP A 66 3.04 -4.31 9.39
N TYR A 67 2.56 -5.14 8.45
CA TYR A 67 1.29 -4.89 7.74
C TYR A 67 0.07 -4.95 8.67
N TYR A 68 0.15 -5.68 9.79
CA TYR A 68 -0.94 -5.80 10.76
C TYR A 68 -0.95 -4.66 11.78
N GLU A 69 0.11 -3.85 11.82
CA GLU A 69 0.21 -2.68 12.71
C GLU A 69 -0.60 -1.47 12.18
N VAL A 70 -1.15 -1.57 10.98
CA VAL A 70 -1.86 -0.50 10.30
C VAL A 70 -3.23 -0.98 9.80
N SER A 71 -4.16 -0.05 9.59
CA SER A 71 -5.44 -0.36 8.95
C SER A 71 -5.27 -1.04 7.59
N ASN A 72 -6.18 -1.97 7.29
CA ASN A 72 -6.21 -2.74 6.04
C ASN A 72 -6.24 -1.86 4.78
N CYS A 73 -6.80 -0.64 4.90
CA CYS A 73 -6.86 0.34 3.81
C CYS A 73 -5.46 0.80 3.34
N ALA A 74 -4.39 0.56 4.11
CA ALA A 74 -3.03 0.88 3.68
C ALA A 74 -2.61 0.08 2.43
N SER A 75 -3.12 -1.14 2.29
CA SER A 75 -2.64 -2.14 1.34
C SER A 75 -3.70 -2.58 0.31
N GLN A 76 -4.83 -1.87 0.27
CA GLN A 76 -5.99 -2.19 -0.56
C GLN A 76 -5.98 -1.35 -1.83
#